data_AF-A0A5N4D379-F1
#
_entry.id   AF-A0A5N4D379-F1
#
_cell.length_a   1.000
_cell.length_b   1.000
_cell.length_c   1.000
_cell.angle_alpha   90.00
_cell.angle_beta   90.00
_cell.angle_gamma   90.00
#
_symmetry.space_group_name_H-M   'P 1'
#
loop_
_entity.id
_entity.type
_entity.pdbx_description
1 polymer ?
#
loop_
_entity_poly.entity_id
_entity_poly.type
_entity_poly.pdbx_seq_one_letter_code
_entity_poly.pdbx_strand_id
1 'polypeptide(L)'
;MRRERSLCIALRNAFNMRLELELDGERVELPNLEGIIVLNIGYWGGGCRLWEGMGDETYPLARHDDGLLEVVGVYGSFHCAQIQVKLANPFRIGQAHTVRLILKCSMMPMQVDGEPWAQGPCTVTITHKTHALMLYFSGEQTDDDISSTSDPEDTKETE
;
A
#
# COMPACT_ATOMS: atom_id res chain seq x y z
N MET A 1 -8.66 -17.62 -1.92
CA MET A 1 -7.62 -17.03 -2.77
C MET A 1 -8.28 -16.10 -3.80
N ARG A 2 -7.61 -14.98 -4.11
CA ARG A 2 -8.02 -13.78 -4.88
C ARG A 2 -9.17 -12.96 -4.33
N ARG A 3 -8.87 -11.96 -3.49
CA ARG A 3 -9.66 -10.72 -3.37
C ARG A 3 -8.71 -9.56 -3.13
N GLU A 4 -8.24 -8.94 -4.21
CA GLU A 4 -7.64 -7.61 -4.19
C GLU A 4 -8.82 -6.62 -4.15
N ARG A 5 -9.08 -6.03 -2.98
CA ARG A 5 -9.92 -4.83 -2.87
C ARG A 5 -9.02 -3.69 -2.42
N SER A 6 -8.05 -3.36 -3.27
CA SER A 6 -7.18 -2.20 -3.05
C SER A 6 -7.92 -0.97 -3.54
N LEU A 7 -8.57 -0.30 -2.59
CA LEU A 7 -9.39 0.85 -2.86
C LEU A 7 -8.50 2.08 -3.14
N CYS A 8 -8.32 2.38 -4.43
CA CYS A 8 -7.77 3.63 -4.95
C CYS A 8 -6.24 3.80 -4.83
N ILE A 9 -5.60 3.76 -6.00
CA ILE A 9 -4.22 4.11 -6.26
C ILE A 9 -4.23 5.40 -7.10
N ALA A 10 -3.65 6.48 -6.58
CA ALA A 10 -3.38 7.71 -7.33
C ALA A 10 -1.86 7.76 -7.61
N LEU A 11 -1.45 7.61 -8.88
CA LEU A 11 -0.03 7.61 -9.27
C LEU A 11 0.20 8.69 -10.33
N ARG A 12 1.11 9.66 -10.09
CA ARG A 12 2.09 10.19 -11.07
C ARG A 12 2.89 11.42 -10.60
N ASN A 13 4.07 11.55 -11.20
CA ASN A 13 5.09 12.61 -11.16
C ASN A 13 4.61 14.00 -10.73
N ALA A 14 5.32 14.60 -9.78
CA ALA A 14 5.12 15.93 -9.21
C ALA A 14 3.81 16.09 -8.43
N PHE A 15 3.72 15.36 -7.32
CA PHE A 15 2.58 15.24 -6.43
C PHE A 15 2.36 16.49 -5.55
N ASN A 16 3.44 17.11 -5.07
CA ASN A 16 3.36 18.18 -4.07
C ASN A 16 2.70 19.48 -4.54
N MET A 17 2.59 19.70 -5.85
CA MET A 17 1.93 20.89 -6.38
C MET A 17 0.47 20.65 -6.80
N ARG A 18 -0.02 19.41 -6.73
CA ARG A 18 -1.26 19.02 -7.43
C ARG A 18 -2.27 18.26 -6.58
N LEU A 19 -1.86 17.68 -5.45
CA LEU A 19 -2.72 16.93 -4.55
C LEU A 19 -2.60 17.43 -3.11
N GLU A 20 -3.74 17.61 -2.45
CA GLU A 20 -3.81 17.70 -0.98
C GLU A 20 -4.46 16.44 -0.43
N LEU A 21 -3.94 15.96 0.70
CA LEU A 21 -4.45 14.82 1.42
C LEU A 21 -5.01 15.28 2.76
N GLU A 22 -6.17 14.74 3.12
CA GLU A 22 -6.68 14.77 4.47
C GLU A 22 -7.04 13.38 4.97
N LEU A 23 -6.76 13.15 6.25
CA LEU A 23 -7.11 11.95 7.01
C LEU A 23 -8.03 12.37 8.15
N ASP A 24 -9.25 11.85 8.18
CA ASP A 24 -10.27 12.17 9.19
C ASP A 24 -10.51 13.67 9.39
N GLY A 25 -10.38 14.46 8.31
CA GLY A 25 -10.59 15.91 8.28
C GLY A 25 -9.35 16.74 8.61
N GLU A 26 -8.24 16.09 9.00
CA GLU A 26 -6.96 16.74 9.26
C GLU A 26 -6.07 16.70 8.02
N ARG A 27 -5.53 17.86 7.65
CA ARG A 27 -4.63 17.97 6.50
C ARG A 27 -3.28 17.35 6.84
N VAL A 28 -2.77 16.53 5.92
CA VAL A 28 -1.47 15.87 6.07
C VAL A 28 -0.43 16.56 5.20
N GLU A 29 0.72 16.88 5.80
CA GLU A 29 1.90 17.32 5.06
C GLU A 29 2.58 16.12 4.40
N LEU A 30 2.82 16.21 3.10
CA LEU A 30 3.39 15.12 2.33
C LEU A 30 4.82 15.44 1.89
N PRO A 31 5.75 14.47 1.98
CA PRO A 31 7.05 14.59 1.33
C PRO A 31 6.86 14.52 -0.19
N ASN A 32 7.96 14.61 -0.95
CA ASN A 32 7.90 14.54 -2.41
C ASN A 32 7.61 13.10 -2.91
N LEU A 33 6.36 12.69 -2.76
CA LEU A 33 5.84 11.42 -3.25
C LEU A 33 5.53 11.51 -4.75
N GLU A 34 5.41 10.37 -5.41
CA GLU A 34 4.87 10.25 -6.78
C GLU A 34 3.50 9.58 -6.81
N GLY A 35 3.09 8.94 -5.72
CA GLY A 35 1.74 8.40 -5.59
C GLY A 35 1.31 8.14 -4.15
N ILE A 36 -0.02 8.04 -4.00
CA ILE A 36 -0.71 7.59 -2.79
C ILE A 36 -1.48 6.32 -3.14
N ILE A 37 -1.41 5.35 -2.23
CA ILE A 37 -2.17 4.11 -2.26
C ILE A 37 -3.01 4.09 -1.00
N VAL A 38 -4.32 3.91 -1.17
CA VAL A 38 -5.24 3.66 -0.07
C VAL A 38 -5.62 2.18 -0.12
N LEU A 39 -5.64 1.54 1.04
CA LEU A 39 -5.91 0.12 1.17
C LEU A 39 -7.12 -0.07 2.08
N ASN A 40 -8.00 -0.99 1.68
CA ASN A 40 -9.09 -1.51 2.51
C ASN A 40 -8.76 -2.93 3.00
N ILE A 41 -7.69 -3.52 2.48
CA ILE A 41 -7.19 -4.84 2.88
C ILE A 41 -5.65 -4.78 2.91
N GLY A 42 -5.03 -5.63 3.72
CA GLY A 42 -3.57 -5.67 3.89
C GLY A 42 -2.76 -6.16 2.68
N TYR A 43 -3.33 -6.20 1.47
CA TYR A 43 -2.67 -6.71 0.27
C TYR A 43 -2.82 -5.76 -0.92
N TRP A 44 -1.75 -5.63 -1.70
CA TRP A 44 -1.65 -4.79 -2.88
C TRP A 44 -0.82 -5.48 -3.98
N GLY A 45 -1.16 -5.26 -5.25
CA GLY A 45 -0.29 -5.56 -6.40
C GLY A 45 0.27 -6.99 -6.46
N GLY A 46 -0.58 -8.02 -6.39
CA GLY A 46 -0.12 -9.41 -6.42
C GLY A 46 0.25 -10.00 -5.06
N GLY A 47 -0.28 -9.45 -3.96
CA GLY A 47 -0.13 -10.00 -2.61
C GLY A 47 0.96 -9.35 -1.75
N CYS A 48 1.50 -8.20 -2.16
CA CYS A 48 2.43 -7.42 -1.35
C CYS A 48 1.71 -6.83 -0.13
N ARG A 49 2.26 -7.04 1.08
CA ARG A 49 1.74 -6.48 2.33
C ARG A 49 2.29 -5.08 2.57
N LEU A 50 1.80 -4.13 1.78
CA LEU A 50 2.36 -2.79 1.70
C LEU A 50 2.36 -2.09 3.06
N TRP A 51 1.29 -2.19 3.85
CA TRP A 51 1.25 -1.58 5.19
C TRP A 51 2.23 -2.22 6.17
N GLU A 52 2.60 -3.50 6.04
CA GLU A 52 3.54 -4.19 6.93
C GLU A 52 5.01 -3.95 6.55
N GLY A 53 5.27 -3.58 5.29
CA GLY A 53 6.62 -3.27 4.81
C GLY A 53 7.59 -4.45 5.03
N MET A 54 8.75 -4.13 5.58
CA MET A 54 9.82 -5.07 5.92
C MET A 54 9.66 -5.70 7.32
N GLY A 55 8.65 -5.28 8.10
CA GLY A 55 8.44 -5.75 9.48
C GLY A 55 9.41 -5.17 10.52
N ASP A 56 10.21 -4.17 10.15
CA ASP A 56 11.20 -3.49 11.00
C ASP A 56 10.63 -2.36 11.86
N GLU A 57 9.40 -1.95 11.57
CA GLU A 57 8.75 -0.78 12.15
C GLU A 57 7.52 -1.17 12.98
N THR A 58 7.37 -0.55 14.15
CA THR A 58 6.31 -0.88 15.13
C THR A 58 5.02 -0.10 14.84
N TYR A 59 4.22 -0.59 13.89
CA TYR A 59 2.90 -0.05 13.57
C TYR A 59 1.80 -1.07 13.91
N PRO A 60 0.56 -0.60 14.16
CA PRO A 60 -0.59 -1.49 14.20
C PRO A 60 -0.68 -2.31 12.91
N LEU A 61 -1.02 -3.60 13.05
CA LEU A 61 -1.24 -4.47 11.90
C LEU A 61 -2.39 -3.94 11.04
N ALA A 62 -2.29 -4.11 9.73
CA ALA A 62 -3.39 -3.81 8.82
C ALA A 62 -4.56 -4.74 9.15
N ARG A 63 -5.76 -4.17 9.23
CA ARG A 63 -6.98 -4.92 9.52
C ARG A 63 -8.06 -4.43 8.59
N HIS A 64 -8.82 -5.38 8.06
CA HIS A 64 -9.90 -5.09 7.10
C HIS A 64 -11.28 -5.10 7.77
N ASP A 65 -11.31 -5.31 9.09
CA ASP A 65 -12.52 -5.47 9.92
C ASP A 65 -12.67 -4.38 10.99
N ASP A 66 -11.72 -3.45 11.09
CA ASP A 66 -11.72 -2.36 12.09
C ASP A 66 -12.32 -1.05 11.55
N GLY A 67 -12.63 -0.99 10.25
CA GLY A 67 -13.20 0.19 9.60
C GLY A 67 -12.19 1.29 9.27
N LEU A 68 -10.89 0.98 9.34
CA LEU A 68 -9.82 1.88 8.95
C LEU A 68 -9.33 1.58 7.52
N LEU A 69 -8.88 2.63 6.84
CA LEU A 69 -8.16 2.56 5.58
C LEU A 69 -6.69 2.84 5.83
N GLU A 70 -5.80 1.97 5.34
CA GLU A 70 -4.36 2.23 5.38
C GLU A 70 -3.94 3.14 4.22
N VAL A 71 -3.20 4.20 4.52
CA VAL A 71 -2.74 5.20 3.53
C VAL A 71 -1.24 5.22 3.48
N VAL A 72 -0.68 4.97 2.29
CA VAL A 72 0.75 4.89 2.07
C VAL A 72 1.18 5.68 0.82
N GLY A 73 2.37 6.24 0.89
CA GLY A 73 3.03 6.97 -0.18
C GLY A 73 4.13 6.15 -0.85
N VAL A 74 4.33 6.39 -2.14
CA VAL A 74 5.43 5.81 -2.92
C VAL A 74 6.17 6.89 -3.70
N TYR A 75 7.50 6.75 -3.79
CA TYR A 75 8.38 7.69 -4.49
C TYR A 75 8.51 7.43 -6.00
N GLY A 76 7.85 6.38 -6.52
CA GLY A 76 7.83 6.08 -7.95
C GLY A 76 7.75 4.58 -8.25
N SER A 77 7.73 4.23 -9.53
CA SER A 77 7.58 2.84 -9.97
C SER A 77 8.75 1.93 -9.53
N PHE A 78 9.97 2.45 -9.53
CA PHE A 78 11.14 1.70 -9.05
C PHE A 78 11.04 1.40 -7.55
N HIS A 79 10.58 2.38 -6.76
CA HIS A 79 10.31 2.19 -5.34
C HIS A 79 9.25 1.11 -5.11
N CYS A 80 8.16 1.11 -5.88
CA CYS A 80 7.15 0.05 -5.83
C CYS A 80 7.75 -1.34 -6.12
N ALA A 81 8.62 -1.45 -7.12
CA ALA A 81 9.28 -2.72 -7.45
C ALA A 81 10.18 -3.20 -6.29
N GLN A 82 10.95 -2.30 -5.67
CA GLN A 82 11.78 -2.62 -4.50
C GLN A 82 10.94 -3.10 -3.30
N ILE A 83 9.80 -2.45 -3.04
CA ILE A 83 8.89 -2.88 -1.97
C ILE A 83 8.34 -4.28 -2.25
N GLN A 84 7.97 -4.58 -3.50
CA GLN A 84 7.43 -5.88 -3.88
C GLN A 84 8.42 -7.03 -3.65
N VAL A 85 9.73 -6.77 -3.77
CA VAL A 85 10.81 -7.74 -3.49
C VAL A 85 11.41 -7.61 -2.10
N LYS A 86 10.75 -6.89 -1.16
CA LYS A 86 11.23 -6.67 0.21
C LYS A 86 12.65 -6.07 0.27
N LEU A 87 12.90 -5.02 -0.52
CA LEU A 87 14.14 -4.23 -0.49
C LEU A 87 13.93 -2.78 -0.07
N ALA A 88 12.70 -2.35 0.16
CA ALA A 88 12.35 -1.00 0.62
C ALA A 88 11.03 -1.00 1.39
N ASN A 89 10.86 -0.03 2.29
CA ASN A 89 9.61 0.26 2.97
C ASN A 89 8.82 1.35 2.22
N PRO A 90 7.49 1.25 2.13
CA PRO A 90 6.68 2.38 1.69
C PRO A 90 6.71 3.52 2.71
N PHE A 91 6.35 4.72 2.26
CA PHE A 91 6.16 5.85 3.16
C PHE A 91 4.79 5.72 3.84
N ARG A 92 4.73 5.27 5.09
CA ARG A 92 3.46 5.15 5.82
C ARG A 92 2.93 6.54 6.18
N ILE A 93 1.73 6.87 5.71
CA ILE A 93 1.11 8.17 5.96
C ILE A 93 0.19 8.10 7.19
N GLY A 94 -0.63 7.05 7.29
CA GLY A 94 -1.51 6.84 8.44
C GLY A 94 -2.66 5.88 8.18
N GLN A 95 -3.51 5.72 9.19
CA GLN A 95 -4.80 5.02 9.11
C GLN A 95 -5.93 6.01 9.39
N ALA A 96 -7.04 5.90 8.67
CA ALA A 96 -8.18 6.83 8.81
C ALA A 96 -9.51 6.17 8.44
N HIS A 97 -10.62 6.67 8.97
CA HIS A 97 -11.97 6.25 8.55
C HIS A 97 -12.39 6.93 7.25
N THR A 98 -11.93 8.16 7.04
CA THR A 98 -12.20 8.98 5.87
C THR A 98 -10.90 9.51 5.28
N VAL A 99 -10.66 9.20 4.01
CA VAL A 99 -9.53 9.75 3.24
C VAL A 99 -10.05 10.69 2.18
N ARG A 100 -9.52 11.91 2.13
CA ARG A 100 -9.91 12.91 1.13
C ARG A 100 -8.71 13.33 0.30
N LEU A 101 -8.83 13.19 -1.02
CA LEU A 101 -7.85 13.63 -2.01
C LEU A 101 -8.42 14.84 -2.76
N ILE A 102 -7.76 15.99 -2.66
CA ILE A 102 -8.13 17.19 -3.40
C ILE A 102 -7.17 17.38 -4.57
N LEU A 103 -7.67 17.16 -5.79
CA LEU A 103 -6.91 17.23 -7.04
C LEU A 103 -7.12 18.60 -7.69
N LYS A 104 -6.05 19.38 -7.88
CA LYS A 104 -6.20 20.82 -8.18
C LYS A 104 -6.13 21.22 -9.66
N CYS A 105 -5.20 20.69 -10.44
CA CYS A 105 -4.79 21.38 -11.68
C CYS A 105 -4.71 20.52 -12.95
N SER A 106 -4.55 19.21 -12.87
CA SER A 106 -4.35 18.38 -14.06
C SER A 106 -5.06 17.04 -13.97
N MET A 107 -5.23 16.41 -15.14
CA MET A 107 -5.64 15.01 -15.21
C MET A 107 -4.62 14.14 -14.47
N MET A 108 -5.07 13.37 -13.49
CA MET A 108 -4.29 12.43 -12.72
C MET A 108 -4.66 10.99 -13.10
N PRO A 109 -3.69 10.10 -13.31
CA PRO A 109 -3.99 8.68 -13.43
C PRO A 109 -4.46 8.13 -12.10
N MET A 110 -5.56 7.42 -12.17
CA MET A 110 -6.18 6.76 -11.04
C MET A 110 -6.42 5.29 -11.39
N GLN A 111 -6.44 4.43 -10.39
CA GLN A 111 -6.82 3.04 -10.54
C GLN A 111 -7.51 2.54 -9.27
N VAL A 112 -8.58 1.75 -9.40
CA VAL A 112 -9.29 1.09 -8.30
C VAL A 112 -9.56 -0.34 -8.72
N ASP A 113 -9.17 -1.31 -7.89
CA ASP A 113 -9.44 -2.74 -8.12
C ASP A 113 -9.09 -3.24 -9.55
N GLY A 114 -8.05 -2.67 -10.16
CA GLY A 114 -7.56 -3.03 -11.49
C GLY A 114 -8.07 -2.16 -12.64
N GLU A 115 -9.05 -1.29 -12.42
CA GLU A 115 -9.66 -0.45 -13.46
C GLU A 115 -8.99 0.94 -13.50
N PRO A 116 -8.25 1.30 -14.57
CA PRO A 116 -7.59 2.59 -14.68
C PRO A 116 -8.48 3.67 -15.30
N TRP A 117 -8.32 4.92 -14.87
CA TRP A 117 -8.91 6.07 -15.54
C TRP A 117 -8.06 7.34 -15.36
N ALA A 118 -8.39 8.38 -16.12
CA ALA A 118 -7.81 9.71 -15.94
C ALA A 118 -8.82 10.62 -15.24
N GLN A 119 -8.44 11.19 -14.10
CA GLN A 119 -9.28 12.01 -13.25
C GLN A 119 -8.88 13.48 -13.35
N GLY A 120 -9.79 14.34 -13.80
CA GLY A 120 -9.60 15.80 -13.75
C GLY A 120 -9.71 16.35 -12.32
N PRO A 121 -9.48 17.66 -12.14
CA PRO A 121 -9.61 18.32 -10.84
C PRO A 121 -10.95 17.99 -10.16
N CYS A 122 -10.87 17.46 -8.95
CA CYS A 122 -12.03 17.08 -8.15
C CYS A 122 -11.61 16.84 -6.70
N THR A 123 -12.60 16.59 -5.84
CA THR A 123 -12.37 16.02 -4.50
C THR A 123 -12.84 14.58 -4.50
N VAL A 124 -11.94 13.65 -4.25
CA VAL A 124 -12.25 12.23 -4.07
C VAL A 124 -12.34 11.96 -2.57
N THR A 125 -13.46 11.42 -2.11
CA THR A 125 -13.66 11.02 -0.71
C THR A 125 -13.84 9.52 -0.64
N ILE A 126 -13.01 8.87 0.16
CA ILE A 126 -12.95 7.42 0.32
C ILE A 126 -13.36 7.11 1.76
N THR A 127 -14.39 6.28 1.92
CA THR A 127 -14.99 5.91 3.20
C THR A 127 -15.52 4.49 3.14
N HIS A 128 -15.58 3.83 4.30
CA HIS A 128 -16.34 2.60 4.43
C HIS A 128 -17.85 2.88 4.33
N LYS A 129 -18.53 2.16 3.44
CA LYS A 129 -19.98 2.24 3.25
C LYS A 129 -20.71 1.04 3.85
N THR A 130 -20.21 -0.15 3.55
CA THR A 130 -20.85 -1.41 3.88
C THR A 130 -19.79 -2.47 4.15
N HIS A 131 -20.17 -3.49 4.92
CA HIS A 131 -19.34 -4.67 5.12
C HIS A 131 -19.95 -5.87 4.39
N ALA A 132 -19.09 -6.74 3.87
CA ALA A 132 -19.49 -8.02 3.31
C ALA A 132 -18.86 -9.13 4.15
N LEU A 133 -19.63 -10.17 4.46
CA LEU A 133 -19.08 -11.37 5.07
C LEU A 133 -18.31 -12.17 4.01
N MET A 134 -17.06 -12.47 4.33
CA MET A 134 -16.13 -13.15 3.45
C MET A 134 -15.62 -14.41 4.14
N LEU A 135 -15.50 -15.52 3.39
CA LEU A 135 -14.79 -16.69 3.89
C LEU A 135 -13.31 -16.35 4.03
N TYR A 136 -12.76 -16.59 5.21
CA TYR A 136 -11.33 -16.44 5.49
C TYR A 136 -10.76 -17.77 5.98
N PHE A 137 -9.47 -17.98 5.73
CA PHE A 137 -8.76 -19.15 6.25
C PHE A 137 -8.25 -18.84 7.66
N SER A 138 -8.59 -19.69 8.63
CA SER A 138 -8.27 -19.49 10.04
C SER A 138 -7.01 -20.20 10.54
N GLY A 139 -6.25 -20.85 9.65
CA GLY A 139 -4.98 -21.49 10.04
C GLY A 139 -3.88 -20.46 10.28
N GLU A 140 -2.91 -20.80 11.14
CA GLU A 140 -1.73 -19.97 11.36
C GLU A 140 -0.94 -19.81 10.06
N GLN A 141 -0.70 -18.56 9.68
CA GLN A 141 0.10 -18.21 8.51
C GLN A 141 1.56 -18.20 8.94
N THR A 142 2.27 -19.32 8.73
CA THR A 142 3.73 -19.35 8.85
C THR A 142 4.29 -18.60 7.66
N ASP A 143 4.80 -17.38 7.86
CA ASP A 143 5.51 -16.59 6.85
C ASP A 143 6.92 -17.16 6.58
N ASP A 144 7.05 -18.50 6.53
CA ASP A 144 8.29 -19.20 6.18
C ASP A 144 8.28 -19.53 4.69
N ASP A 145 8.65 -18.56 3.85
CA ASP A 145 9.19 -18.87 2.53
C ASP A 145 10.16 -17.77 2.07
N ILE A 146 11.37 -18.23 1.72
CA ILE A 146 12.53 -17.52 1.18
C ILE A 146 13.54 -16.92 2.20
N SER A 147 14.11 -17.79 3.04
CA SER A 147 15.57 -17.75 3.23
C SER A 147 16.19 -18.83 2.33
N SER A 148 16.62 -18.45 1.14
CA SER A 148 17.56 -19.29 0.38
C SER A 148 18.88 -19.32 1.13
N THR A 149 19.03 -20.30 2.04
CA THR A 149 20.32 -20.67 2.61
C THR A 149 21.15 -21.30 1.51
N SER A 150 22.15 -20.57 1.02
CA SER A 150 23.26 -21.16 0.29
C SER A 150 24.06 -22.02 1.27
N ASP A 151 24.03 -23.33 1.11
CA ASP A 151 24.91 -24.24 1.84
C ASP A 151 26.39 -23.91 1.52
N PRO A 152 27.28 -23.80 2.51
CA PRO A 152 28.71 -23.76 2.26
C PRO A 152 29.20 -25.17 1.89
N GLU A 153 29.81 -25.32 0.72
CA GLU A 153 30.52 -26.55 0.34
C GLU A 153 31.69 -26.80 1.32
N ASP A 154 31.59 -27.93 2.02
CA ASP A 154 32.58 -28.47 2.94
C ASP A 154 33.79 -28.98 2.12
N THR A 155 34.88 -28.21 2.11
CA THR A 155 36.14 -28.67 1.51
C THR A 155 36.85 -29.53 2.55
N LYS A 156 36.64 -30.85 2.49
CA LYS A 156 37.44 -31.81 3.25
C LYS A 156 38.84 -31.90 2.66
N GLU A 157 39.81 -31.44 3.45
CA GLU A 157 41.20 -31.90 3.39
C GLU A 157 41.26 -33.42 3.60
N THR A 158 42.02 -34.11 2.75
CA THR A 158 42.65 -35.38 3.11
C THR A 158 44.03 -35.42 2.45
N GLU A 159 44.98 -35.91 3.24
CA GLU A 159 46.44 -36.03 3.08
C GLU A 159 46.97 -36.48 1.72
#